data_AF-A0A0U5FVU0-F1
#
_entry.id   AF-A0A0U5FVU0-F1
#
_cell.length_a   1.000
_cell.length_b   1.000
_cell.length_c   1.000
_cell.angle_alpha   90.00
_cell.angle_beta   90.00
_cell.angle_gamma   90.00
#
_symmetry.space_group_name_H-M   'P 1'
#
loop_
_entity.id
_entity.type
_entity.pdbx_description
1 polymer ?
#
loop_
_entity_poly.entity_id
_entity_poly.type
_entity_poly.pdbx_seq_one_letter_code
_entity_poly.pdbx_strand_id
1 'polypeptide(L)'
;MNISREEQRQRLLARLDVPEKRWKFSPSDLHEREYWDDYATAYQDAIAQTARPHAPWIIVPANHKWYARLVVIGTIIRALHNLRQVTPQPNPDVMRQLDDYRTRLLQEKP
;
A
#
# COMPACT_ATOMS: atom_id res chain seq x y z
N MET A 1 -5.55 -5.05 7.04
CA MET A 1 -4.29 -5.57 7.60
C MET A 1 -4.61 -6.25 8.92
N ASN A 2 -4.24 -7.52 9.09
CA ASN A 2 -4.59 -8.32 10.26
C ASN A 2 -3.44 -8.31 11.28
N ILE A 3 -3.65 -7.66 12.43
CA ILE A 3 -2.70 -7.63 13.56
C ILE A 3 -3.26 -8.47 14.70
N SER A 4 -2.39 -9.14 15.46
CA SER A 4 -2.80 -9.81 16.69
C SER A 4 -3.10 -8.82 17.81
N ARG A 5 -3.98 -9.22 18.74
CA ARG A 5 -4.30 -8.45 19.95
C ARG A 5 -3.05 -8.16 20.78
N GLU A 6 -2.09 -9.08 20.82
CA GLU A 6 -0.83 -8.89 21.55
C GLU A 6 0.10 -7.88 20.86
N GLU A 7 0.31 -8.00 19.55
CA GLU A 7 1.13 -7.02 18.82
C GLU A 7 0.57 -5.61 18.96
N GLN A 8 -0.75 -5.44 18.89
CA GLN A 8 -1.36 -4.12 19.11
C GLN A 8 -1.04 -3.58 20.51
N ARG A 9 -1.11 -4.41 21.55
CA ARG A 9 -0.76 -4.04 22.93
C ARG A 9 0.67 -3.53 23.02
N GLN A 10 1.62 -4.29 22.47
CA GLN A 10 3.04 -3.93 22.46
C GLN A 10 3.29 -2.61 21.74
N ARG A 11 2.60 -2.37 20.62
CA ARG A 11 2.71 -1.10 19.88
C ARG A 11 2.15 0.08 20.64
N LEU A 12 1.04 -0.09 21.38
CA LEU A 12 0.46 0.97 22.19
C LEU A 12 1.36 1.31 23.37
N LEU A 13 1.90 0.30 24.07
CA LEU A 13 2.91 0.51 25.13
C LEU A 13 4.13 1.27 24.60
N ALA A 14 4.68 0.84 23.46
CA ALA A 14 5.81 1.53 22.84
C ALA A 14 5.52 2.98 22.39
N ARG A 15 4.25 3.38 22.21
CA ARG A 15 3.88 4.79 21.95
C ARG A 15 3.90 5.62 23.24
N LEU A 16 3.58 5.01 24.38
CA LEU A 16 3.61 5.66 25.69
C LEU A 16 5.05 5.78 26.21
N ASP A 17 5.85 4.73 26.03
CA ASP A 17 7.20 4.63 26.57
C ASP A 17 8.20 5.53 25.84
N VAL A 18 8.00 5.76 24.53
CA VAL A 18 8.89 6.58 23.69
C VAL A 18 8.35 8.02 23.60
N PRO A 19 8.99 9.03 24.22
CA PRO A 19 8.48 10.40 24.28
C PRO A 19 8.08 10.99 22.93
N GLU A 20 8.87 10.75 21.88
CA GLU A 20 8.67 11.27 20.53
C GLU A 20 7.48 10.61 19.81
N LYS A 21 6.93 9.52 20.35
CA LYS A 21 5.77 8.81 19.80
C LYS A 21 4.46 9.10 20.52
N ARG A 22 4.49 9.76 21.69
CA ARG A 22 3.30 10.01 22.53
C ARG A 22 2.21 10.78 21.79
N TRP A 23 2.60 11.71 20.90
CA TRP A 23 1.64 12.45 20.07
C TRP A 23 0.79 11.55 19.15
N LYS A 24 1.23 10.32 18.86
CA LYS A 24 0.50 9.33 18.04
C LYS A 24 -0.46 8.46 18.87
N PHE A 25 -0.43 8.57 20.20
CA PHE A 25 -1.30 7.79 21.05
C PHE A 25 -2.63 8.52 21.20
N SER A 26 -3.74 7.80 21.01
CA SER A 26 -5.07 8.30 21.32
C SER A 26 -5.69 7.47 22.44
N PRO A 27 -6.29 8.07 23.48
CA PRO A 27 -7.01 7.31 24.50
C PRO A 27 -8.13 6.43 23.92
N SER A 28 -8.73 6.85 22.81
CA SER A 28 -9.72 6.03 22.08
C SER A 28 -9.18 4.68 21.64
N ASP A 29 -7.86 4.54 21.38
CA ASP A 29 -7.25 3.25 21.02
C ASP A 29 -7.49 2.18 22.11
N LEU A 30 -7.64 2.58 23.37
CA LEU A 30 -7.93 1.66 24.48
C LEU A 30 -9.41 1.28 24.53
N HIS A 31 -10.30 2.25 24.32
CA HIS A 31 -11.75 1.99 24.29
C HIS A 31 -12.12 1.07 23.13
N GLU A 32 -11.63 1.36 21.92
CA GLU A 32 -11.90 0.52 20.74
C GLU A 32 -11.36 -0.91 20.89
N ARG A 33 -10.30 -1.09 21.70
CA ARG A 33 -9.72 -2.40 21.99
C ARG A 33 -10.63 -3.26 22.88
N GLU A 34 -11.57 -2.68 23.61
CA GLU A 34 -12.59 -3.42 24.38
C GLU A 34 -13.52 -4.18 23.43
N TYR A 35 -13.81 -3.61 22.25
CA TYR A 35 -14.65 -4.18 21.20
C TYR A 35 -13.88 -5.07 20.20
N TRP A 36 -12.75 -5.66 20.62
CA TRP A 36 -11.88 -6.44 19.72
C TRP A 36 -12.65 -7.53 18.95
N ASP A 37 -13.49 -8.29 19.65
CA ASP A 37 -14.23 -9.41 19.08
C ASP A 37 -15.38 -8.94 18.17
N ASP A 38 -16.00 -7.80 18.51
CA ASP A 38 -17.02 -7.15 17.66
C ASP A 38 -16.42 -6.67 16.34
N TYR A 39 -15.25 -6.01 16.40
CA TYR A 39 -14.51 -5.64 15.19
C TYR A 39 -14.10 -6.86 14.38
N ALA A 40 -13.60 -7.92 15.02
CA ALA A 40 -13.22 -9.15 14.33
C ALA A 40 -14.40 -9.75 13.56
N THR A 41 -15.59 -9.79 14.18
CA THR A 41 -16.83 -10.25 13.57
C THR A 41 -17.25 -9.35 12.41
N ALA A 42 -17.29 -8.03 12.62
CA ALA A 42 -17.65 -7.07 11.58
C ALA A 42 -16.73 -7.13 10.35
N TYR A 43 -15.41 -7.31 10.55
CA TYR A 43 -14.47 -7.50 9.45
C TYR A 43 -14.68 -8.82 8.70
N GLN A 44 -14.95 -9.91 9.42
CA GLN A 44 -15.26 -11.20 8.79
C GLN A 44 -16.51 -11.11 7.92
N ASP A 45 -17.59 -10.51 8.44
CA ASP A 45 -18.84 -10.31 7.70
C ASP A 45 -18.64 -9.41 6.48
N ALA A 46 -17.97 -8.28 6.64
CA ALA A 46 -17.68 -7.37 5.53
C ALA A 46 -16.90 -8.08 4.42
N ILE A 47 -15.85 -8.83 4.76
CA ILE A 47 -15.04 -9.56 3.77
C ILE A 47 -15.87 -10.65 3.10
N ALA A 48 -16.59 -11.46 3.87
CA ALA A 48 -17.42 -12.55 3.35
C ALA A 48 -18.49 -12.03 2.37
N GLN A 49 -19.12 -10.90 2.70
CA GLN A 49 -20.19 -10.34 1.89
C GLN A 49 -19.71 -9.55 0.67
N THR A 50 -18.51 -8.97 0.71
CA THR A 50 -18.05 -8.01 -0.32
C THR A 50 -16.89 -8.49 -1.18
N ALA A 51 -16.17 -9.56 -0.82
CA ALA A 51 -15.10 -10.10 -1.66
C ALA A 51 -15.66 -10.65 -2.98
N ARG A 52 -15.10 -10.19 -4.12
CA ARG A 52 -15.48 -10.65 -5.46
C ARG A 52 -14.24 -10.96 -6.30
N PRO A 53 -14.31 -11.83 -7.33
CA PRO A 53 -13.17 -12.10 -8.20
C PRO A 53 -12.56 -10.85 -8.86
N HIS A 54 -13.39 -9.86 -9.22
CA HIS A 54 -12.95 -8.59 -9.81
C HIS A 54 -12.54 -7.52 -8.77
N ALA A 55 -12.86 -7.75 -7.49
CA ALA A 55 -12.56 -6.85 -6.37
C ALA A 55 -12.22 -7.68 -5.12
N PRO A 56 -11.08 -8.38 -5.12
CA PRO A 56 -10.73 -9.31 -4.05
C PRO A 56 -10.28 -8.55 -2.79
N TRP A 57 -10.73 -9.01 -1.63
CA TRP A 57 -10.09 -8.68 -0.36
C TRP A 57 -8.84 -9.53 -0.15
N ILE A 58 -7.77 -8.92 0.35
CA ILE A 58 -6.51 -9.60 0.64
C ILE A 58 -6.18 -9.39 2.12
N ILE A 59 -6.18 -10.48 2.88
CA ILE A 59 -5.90 -10.47 4.32
C ILE A 59 -4.38 -10.50 4.51
N VAL A 60 -3.80 -9.35 4.87
CA VAL A 60 -2.35 -9.20 5.04
C VAL A 60 -1.94 -9.38 6.51
N PRO A 61 -1.10 -10.38 6.86
CA PRO A 61 -0.53 -10.51 8.21
C PRO A 61 0.35 -9.30 8.54
N ALA A 62 0.05 -8.62 9.65
CA ALA A 62 0.62 -7.31 9.95
C ALA A 62 1.34 -7.21 11.30
N ASN A 63 1.65 -8.35 11.94
CA ASN A 63 2.52 -8.37 13.11
C ASN A 63 3.92 -7.82 12.79
N HIS A 64 4.51 -8.25 11.66
CA HIS A 64 5.78 -7.69 11.18
C HIS A 64 5.55 -6.65 10.08
N LYS A 65 5.91 -5.39 10.36
CA LYS A 65 5.71 -4.27 9.43
C LYS A 65 6.40 -4.48 8.08
N TRP A 66 7.63 -5.04 8.08
CA TRP A 66 8.38 -5.28 6.84
C TRP A 66 7.67 -6.30 5.95
N TYR A 67 7.12 -7.37 6.55
CA TYR A 67 6.43 -8.43 5.82
C TYR A 67 5.10 -7.93 5.27
N ALA A 68 4.33 -7.18 6.06
CA ALA A 68 3.09 -6.57 5.60
C ALA A 68 3.31 -5.68 4.37
N ARG A 69 4.37 -4.86 4.39
CA ARG A 69 4.77 -4.02 3.25
C ARG A 69 5.11 -4.86 2.02
N LEU A 70 5.89 -5.93 2.20
CA LEU A 70 6.25 -6.85 1.11
C LEU A 70 5.00 -7.46 0.46
N VAL A 71 4.06 -7.95 1.26
CA VAL A 71 2.80 -8.55 0.77
C VAL A 71 1.97 -7.52 0.00
N VAL A 72 1.79 -6.32 0.54
CA VAL A 72 1.01 -5.25 -0.11
C VAL A 72 1.65 -4.83 -1.44
N ILE A 73 2.95 -4.53 -1.44
CA ILE A 73 3.66 -4.10 -2.64
C ILE A 73 3.64 -5.21 -3.71
N GLY A 74 3.96 -6.45 -3.32
CA GLY A 74 3.94 -7.59 -4.24
C GLY A 74 2.56 -7.85 -4.84
N THR A 75 1.50 -7.63 -4.06
CA THR A 75 0.11 -7.73 -4.52
C THR A 75 -0.21 -6.67 -5.57
N ILE A 76 0.16 -5.41 -5.32
CA ILE A 76 -0.06 -4.30 -6.25
C ILE A 76 0.72 -4.53 -7.55
N ILE A 77 1.99 -4.91 -7.47
CA ILE A 77 2.82 -5.22 -8.65
C ILE A 77 2.17 -6.32 -9.49
N ARG A 78 1.70 -7.40 -8.84
CA ARG A 78 1.00 -8.49 -9.55
C ARG A 78 -0.27 -8.00 -10.23
N ALA A 79 -1.07 -7.18 -9.56
CA ALA A 79 -2.29 -6.61 -10.15
C ALA A 79 -1.97 -5.73 -11.37
N LEU A 80 -0.94 -4.89 -11.28
CA LEU A 80 -0.49 -4.03 -12.39
C LEU A 80 0.08 -4.85 -13.55
N HIS A 81 0.88 -5.88 -13.29
CA HIS A 81 1.38 -6.79 -14.33
C HIS A 81 0.23 -7.49 -15.08
N ASN A 82 -0.85 -7.85 -14.39
CA ASN A 82 -2.01 -8.49 -15.02
C ASN A 82 -2.77 -7.55 -15.98
N LEU A 83 -2.59 -6.24 -15.88
CA LEU A 83 -3.14 -5.28 -16.85
C LEU A 83 -2.42 -5.31 -18.20
N ARG A 84 -1.31 -6.05 -18.33
CA ARG A 84 -0.52 -6.18 -19.57
C ARG A 84 -0.22 -4.83 -20.22
N GLN A 85 0.17 -3.85 -19.39
CA GLN A 85 0.56 -2.55 -19.89
C GLN A 85 1.73 -2.71 -20.86
N VAL A 86 1.57 -2.18 -22.06
CA VAL A 86 2.65 -2.10 -23.05
C VAL A 86 3.22 -0.70 -23.03
N THR A 87 4.55 -0.60 -23.07
CA THR A 87 5.19 0.70 -23.31
C THR A 87 4.72 1.21 -24.67
N PRO A 88 4.16 2.43 -24.77
CA PRO A 88 3.77 2.98 -26.06
C PRO A 88 5.00 3.07 -26.95
N GLN A 89 4.86 2.61 -28.19
CA GLN A 89 5.93 2.76 -29.17
C GLN A 89 5.97 4.22 -29.64
N PRO A 90 7.16 4.82 -29.78
CA PRO A 90 7.28 6.15 -30.34
C PRO A 90 6.69 6.21 -31.75
N ASN A 91 6.13 7.35 -32.13
CA ASN A 91 5.67 7.56 -33.51
C ASN A 91 6.86 7.32 -34.48
N PRO A 92 6.73 6.45 -35.50
CA PRO A 92 7.79 6.21 -36.47
C PRO A 92 8.34 7.49 -37.12
N ASP A 93 7.52 8.52 -37.30
CA ASP A 93 7.95 9.80 -37.84
C ASP A 93 8.88 10.54 -36.89
N VAL A 94 8.58 10.52 -35.59
CA VAL A 94 9.45 11.05 -34.54
C VAL A 94 10.77 10.29 -34.52
N MET A 95 10.72 8.95 -34.64
CA MET A 95 11.92 8.11 -34.67
C MET A 95 12.84 8.45 -35.84
N ARG A 96 12.28 8.76 -37.01
CA ARG A 96 13.05 9.15 -38.19
C ARG A 96 13.70 10.54 -38.07
N GLN A 97 13.17 11.40 -37.21
CA GLN A 97 13.62 12.79 -37.06
C GLN A 97 14.49 13.03 -35.82
N LEU A 98 14.83 11.99 -35.05
CA LEU A 98 15.58 12.12 -33.79
C LEU A 98 16.91 12.87 -33.94
N ASP A 99 17.66 12.63 -35.02
CA ASP A 99 18.95 13.27 -35.24
C ASP A 99 18.83 14.77 -35.58
N ASP A 100 17.78 15.15 -36.30
CA ASP A 100 17.47 16.56 -36.57
C ASP A 100 17.09 17.29 -35.27
N TYR A 101 16.19 16.69 -34.49
CA TYR A 101 15.77 17.24 -33.20
C TYR A 101 16.96 17.40 -32.24
N ARG A 102 17.86 16.41 -32.19
CA ARG A 102 19.06 16.46 -31.37
C ARG A 102 19.99 17.59 -31.81
N THR A 103 20.22 17.73 -33.11
CA THR A 103 21.05 18.80 -33.67
C THR A 103 20.51 20.17 -33.31
N ARG A 104 19.20 20.38 -33.45
CA ARG A 104 18.53 21.65 -33.13
C ARG A 104 18.69 22.02 -31.65
N LEU A 105 18.50 21.07 -30.74
CA LEU A 105 18.64 21.30 -29.29
C LEU A 105 20.08 21.63 -28.88
N LEU A 106 21.08 21.02 -29.54
CA LEU A 106 22.49 21.33 -29.27
C LEU A 106 22.93 22.71 -29.81
N GLN A 107 22.14 23.27 -30.72
CA GLN A 107 22.38 24.60 -31.30
C GLN A 107 21.64 25.72 -30.55
N GLU A 108 20.74 25.41 -29.63
CA GLU A 108 20.14 26.41 -28.74
C GLU A 108 21.21 26.98 -27.81
N LYS A 109 21.37 28.31 -27.83
CA LYS A 109 22.17 29.03 -26.83
C LYS A 109 21.36 29.13 -25.53
N PRO A 110 22.04 29.07 -24.35
CA PRO A 110 21.39 29.15 -23.05
C PRO A 110 20.64 30.47 -22.83
#